data_AF-A0A7V8WUJ8-F1
#
_entry.id   AF-A0A7V8WUJ8-F1
#
_cell.length_a   1.000
_cell.length_b   1.000
_cell.length_c   1.000
_cell.angle_alpha   90.00
_cell.angle_beta   90.00
_cell.angle_gamma   90.00
#
_symmetry.space_group_name_H-M   'P 1'
#
loop_
_entity.id
_entity.type
_entity.pdbx_description
1 polymer ?
#
loop_
_entity_poly.entity_id
_entity_poly.type
_entity_poly.pdbx_seq_one_letter_code
_entity_poly.pdbx_strand_id
1 'polypeptide(L)' 'MSNTGIALLVAVSASAWIYSKMMRSTGGNVQSSIIVSAVAAIFLFAITFIIAGMLPG' A
#
# COMPACT_ATOMS: atom_id res chain seq x y z
N MET A 1 -17.03 -9.63 -1.47
CA MET A 1 -15.76 -9.24 -2.12
C MET A 1 -14.74 -10.35 -1.85
N SER A 2 -13.87 -10.68 -2.80
CA SER A 2 -12.79 -11.65 -2.53
C SER A 2 -11.71 -11.02 -1.63
N ASN A 3 -11.03 -11.83 -0.83
CA ASN A 3 -9.92 -11.40 0.02
C ASN A 3 -8.83 -10.70 -0.79
N THR A 4 -8.60 -11.15 -2.02
CA THR A 4 -7.71 -10.49 -2.99
C THR A 4 -8.16 -9.06 -3.32
N GLY A 5 -9.46 -8.84 -3.52
CA GLY A 5 -10.01 -7.51 -3.80
C GLY A 5 -9.87 -6.55 -2.62
N ILE A 6 -10.10 -7.04 -1.39
CA ILE A 6 -9.89 -6.26 -0.16
C ILE A 6 -8.42 -5.87 -0.02
N ALA A 7 -7.51 -6.85 -0.16
CA ALA A 7 -6.07 -6.62 -0.06
C ALA A 7 -5.55 -5.63 -1.11
N LEU A 8 -6.02 -5.73 -2.36
CA LEU A 8 -5.65 -4.80 -3.42
C LEU A 8 -6.11 -3.37 -3.12
N LEU A 9 -7.36 -3.18 -2.70
CA LEU A 9 -7.91 -1.84 -2.41
C LEU A 9 -7.18 -1.17 -1.25
N VAL A 10 -6.87 -1.92 -0.20
CA VAL A 10 -6.09 -1.41 0.95
C VAL A 10 -4.68 -1.05 0.50
N ALA A 11 -4.00 -1.92 -0.24
CA ALA A 11 -2.63 -1.68 -0.71
C ALA A 11 -2.54 -0.43 -1.60
N VAL A 12 -3.47 -0.27 -2.55
CA VAL A 12 -3.51 0.90 -3.46
C VAL A 12 -3.80 2.18 -2.68
N SER A 13 -4.81 2.18 -1.81
CA SER A 13 -5.20 3.37 -1.05
C SER A 13 -4.09 3.83 -0.11
N ALA A 14 -3.48 2.88 0.61
CA ALA A 14 -2.38 3.17 1.52
C ALA A 14 -1.09 3.56 0.79
N SER A 15 -0.80 2.95 -0.37
CA SER A 15 0.34 3.35 -1.21
C SER A 15 0.20 4.79 -1.72
N ALA A 16 -0.99 5.20 -2.17
CA ALA A 16 -1.26 6.57 -2.60
C ALA A 16 -1.09 7.59 -1.46
N TRP A 17 -1.49 7.22 -0.24
CA TRP A 17 -1.26 8.04 0.95
C TRP A 17 0.24 8.14 1.30
N ILE A 18 0.97 7.03 1.27
CA ILE A 18 2.42 7.00 1.52
C ILE A 18 3.16 7.85 0.50
N TYR A 19 2.80 7.74 -0.79
CA TYR A 19 3.35 8.56 -1.84
C TYR A 19 3.16 10.06 -1.56
N SER A 20 1.93 10.46 -1.22
CA SER A 20 1.60 11.85 -0.89
C SER A 20 2.39 12.36 0.33
N LYS A 21 2.56 11.51 1.34
CA LYS A 21 3.36 11.83 2.53
C LYS A 21 4.85 11.96 2.20
N MET A 22 5.36 11.08 1.35
CA MET A 22 6.77 11.07 0.99
C MET A 22 7.12 12.24 0.07
N MET A 23 6.22 12.63 -0.82
CA MET A 23 6.37 13.88 -1.59
C MET A 23 6.47 15.11 -0.69
N ARG A 24 5.65 15.19 0.36
CA ARG A 24 5.73 16.30 1.34
C ARG A 24 7.03 16.25 2.15
N SER A 25 7.47 15.06 2.56
CA SER A 25 8.66 14.91 3.40
C SER A 25 9.98 15.10 2.66
N THR A 26 10.02 14.75 1.36
CA THR A 26 11.24 14.81 0.54
C THR A 26 11.36 16.11 -0.26
N GLY A 27 10.42 17.05 -0.11
CA GLY A 27 10.41 18.30 -0.85
C GLY A 27 10.12 18.13 -2.35
N GLY A 28 9.34 17.12 -2.72
CA GLY A 28 8.98 16.85 -4.12
C GLY A 28 9.93 15.91 -4.87
N ASN A 29 10.76 15.11 -4.17
CA ASN A 29 11.55 14.07 -4.83
C ASN A 29 10.64 12.92 -5.29
N VAL A 30 10.27 12.96 -6.58
CA VAL A 30 9.38 11.98 -7.21
C VAL A 30 9.98 10.58 -7.19
N GLN A 31 11.25 10.43 -7.56
CA GLN A 31 11.89 9.12 -7.72
C GLN A 31 11.90 8.33 -6.40
N SER A 32 12.39 8.95 -5.32
CA SER A 32 12.39 8.30 -4.00
C SER A 32 10.97 8.04 -3.49
N SER A 33 10.03 8.95 -3.74
CA SER A 33 8.63 8.81 -3.31
C SER A 33 7.94 7.63 -4.01
N ILE A 34 8.14 7.46 -5.32
CA ILE A 34 7.59 6.33 -6.08
C ILE A 34 8.16 5.01 -5.55
N ILE A 35 9.49 4.91 -5.40
CA ILE A 35 10.14 3.67 -4.95
C ILE A 35 9.60 3.25 -3.58
N VAL A 36 9.54 4.19 -2.62
CA VAL A 36 9.03 3.91 -1.27
C VAL A 36 7.55 3.49 -1.32
N SER A 37 6.72 4.20 -2.08
CA SER A 37 5.29 3.86 -2.20
C SER A 37 5.03 2.51 -2.89
N ALA A 38 5.86 2.14 -3.86
CA ALA A 38 5.75 0.87 -4.58
C ALA A 38 6.16 -0.31 -3.69
N VAL A 39 7.27 -0.18 -2.98
CA VAL A 39 7.70 -1.19 -1.99
C VAL A 39 6.64 -1.33 -0.90
N ALA A 40 6.16 -0.22 -0.34
CA ALA A 40 5.12 -0.25 0.68
C ALA A 40 3.81 -0.90 0.17
N ALA A 41 3.42 -0.68 -1.09
CA ALA A 41 2.23 -1.31 -1.68
C ALA A 41 2.33 -2.85 -1.66
N ILE A 42 3.48 -3.40 -2.04
CA ILE A 42 3.72 -4.86 -2.06
C ILE A 42 3.62 -5.42 -0.64
N PHE A 43 4.28 -4.80 0.33
CA PHE A 43 4.22 -5.22 1.73
C PHE A 43 2.80 -5.14 2.29
N LEU A 44 2.09 -4.04 2.05
CA LEU A 44 0.73 -3.85 2.52
C LEU A 44 -0.26 -4.83 1.87
N PHE A 45 -0.07 -5.15 0.59
CA PHE A 45 -0.84 -6.18 -0.08
C PHE A 45 -0.64 -7.54 0.59
N ALA A 46 0.62 -7.97 0.78
CA ALA A 46 0.93 -9.25 1.40
C ALA A 46 0.37 -9.35 2.83
N ILE A 47 0.57 -8.32 3.66
CA ILE A 47 0.07 -8.28 5.04
C ILE A 47 -1.46 -8.32 5.05
N THR A 48 -2.12 -7.49 4.24
CA THR A 48 -3.59 -7.43 4.22
C THR A 48 -4.17 -8.74 3.68
N PHE A 49 -3.54 -9.37 2.71
CA PHE A 49 -3.98 -10.65 2.17
C PHE A 49 -3.89 -11.76 3.22
N ILE A 50 -2.79 -11.83 3.98
CA ILE A 50 -2.63 -12.79 5.08
C ILE A 50 -3.70 -12.54 6.14
N ILE A 51 -3.87 -11.30 6.58
CA ILE A 51 -4.86 -10.93 7.61
C ILE A 51 -6.29 -11.25 7.14
N ALA A 52 -6.63 -10.89 5.91
CA ALA A 52 -7.95 -11.18 5.32
C ALA A 52 -8.19 -12.69 5.15
N GLY A 53 -7.14 -13.49 4.96
CA GLY A 53 -7.22 -14.95 4.94
C GLY A 53 -7.37 -15.59 6.33
N MET A 54 -6.93 -14.91 7.39
CA MET A 54 -7.09 -15.37 8.79
C MET A 54 -8.44 -14.98 9.39
N LEU A 55 -9.11 -13.98 8.82
CA LEU A 55 -10.46 -13.62 9.19
C LEU A 55 -11.42 -14.69 8.63
N PRO A 56 -12.16 -15.43 9.49
CA PRO A 56 -13.21 -16.30 9.00
C PRO A 56 -14.30 -15.42 8.35
N GLY A 57 -14.58 -15.70 7.09
CA GLY A 57 -15.72 -15.17 6.35
C GLY A 57 -16.91 -16.10 6.44
#